data_AF-A0A6N3AJ83-F1
#
_entry.id   AF-A0A6N3AJ83-F1
#
_cell.length_a   1.000
_cell.length_b   1.000
_cell.length_c   1.000
_cell.angle_alpha   90.00
_cell.angle_beta   90.00
_cell.angle_gamma   90.00
#
_symmetry.space_group_name_H-M   'P 1'
#
loop_
_entity.id
_entity.type
_entity.pdbx_description
1 polymer ?
#
loop_
_entity_poly.entity_id
_entity_poly.type
_entity_poly.pdbx_seq_one_letter_code
_entity_poly.pdbx_strand_id
1 'polypeptide(L)'
;MKHCRACDVDVATPAVLCPLCGTPLAGLADADCAAVYPPAGSRKEYNFVKRLLLLLSVVGAAACIVVNLLVMPSFWWWTIVVTALVYAWAVVPHAMRRGGNAAGKVLMQVVAGSALAVLVDFETGYRGWGVSFVVPAFICAGIVAVVVLVMCNRTNWAGYVLYQAVLAVFGLAMPVLYFTGLAHSLVGAVVPSILAVATLAGMAVFGDRTIKNEFRRRLHF
;
A
#
# COMPACT_ATOMS: atom_id res chain seq x y z
N MET A 1 25.33 -31.92 19.72
CA MET A 1 25.49 -31.50 18.30
C MET A 1 25.44 -32.75 17.43
N LYS A 2 24.91 -32.70 16.19
CA LYS A 2 24.84 -33.91 15.34
C LYS A 2 25.94 -33.89 14.29
N HIS A 3 26.76 -34.93 14.23
CA HIS A 3 27.85 -35.05 13.26
C HIS A 3 27.41 -35.81 12.00
N CYS A 4 27.71 -35.26 10.82
CA CYS A 4 27.36 -35.87 9.54
C CYS A 4 28.55 -36.63 8.93
N ARG A 5 28.51 -37.97 8.94
CA ARG A 5 29.58 -38.83 8.39
C ARG A 5 29.84 -38.67 6.89
N ALA A 6 28.86 -38.19 6.12
CA ALA A 6 28.99 -38.02 4.67
C ALA A 6 29.68 -36.71 4.27
N CYS A 7 29.61 -35.68 5.12
CA CYS A 7 30.22 -34.37 4.85
C CYS A 7 31.35 -34.03 5.82
N ASP A 8 31.52 -34.81 6.89
CA ASP A 8 32.45 -34.55 7.99
C ASP A 8 32.24 -33.17 8.64
N VAL A 9 30.96 -32.79 8.82
CA VAL A 9 30.56 -31.49 9.39
C VAL A 9 29.65 -31.69 10.60
N ASP A 10 29.88 -30.87 11.63
CA ASP A 10 29.03 -30.76 12.82
C ASP A 10 27.86 -29.81 12.59
N VAL A 11 26.64 -30.33 12.75
CA VAL A 11 25.40 -29.58 12.56
C VAL A 11 24.80 -29.26 13.94
N ALA A 12 24.80 -27.97 14.28
CA ALA A 12 24.25 -27.42 15.52
C ALA A 12 22.75 -27.06 15.42
N THR A 13 21.97 -27.78 14.60
CA THR A 13 20.54 -27.55 14.45
C THR A 13 19.73 -28.80 14.77
N PRO A 14 18.45 -28.68 15.20
CA PRO A 14 17.59 -29.83 15.49
C PRO A 14 17.15 -30.60 14.22
N ALA A 15 17.65 -30.25 13.03
CA ALA A 15 17.27 -30.87 11.77
C ALA A 15 17.54 -32.39 11.76
N VAL A 16 16.67 -33.13 11.06
CA VAL A 16 16.76 -34.60 10.89
C VAL A 16 17.68 -34.96 9.71
N LEU A 17 17.83 -34.05 8.75
CA LEU A 17 18.66 -34.21 7.55
C LEU A 17 19.80 -33.19 7.54
N CYS A 18 20.91 -33.55 6.91
CA CYS A 18 22.04 -32.64 6.71
C CYS A 18 21.66 -31.59 5.64
N PRO A 19 21.84 -30.29 5.88
CA PRO A 19 21.53 -29.25 4.89
C PRO A 19 22.45 -29.29 3.66
N LEU A 20 23.60 -29.96 3.74
CA LEU A 20 24.58 -30.04 2.65
C LEU A 20 24.36 -31.24 1.73
N CYS A 21 24.17 -32.43 2.29
CA CYS A 21 24.07 -33.68 1.52
C CYS A 21 22.72 -34.39 1.63
N GLY A 22 21.82 -33.93 2.49
CA GLY A 22 20.50 -34.56 2.67
C GLY A 22 20.52 -35.93 3.35
N THR A 23 21.67 -36.46 3.77
CA THR A 23 21.70 -37.74 4.49
C THR A 23 21.04 -37.60 5.87
N PRO A 24 20.29 -38.62 6.33
CA PRO A 24 19.69 -38.61 7.66
C PRO A 24 20.77 -38.63 8.74
N LEU A 25 20.73 -37.70 9.68
CA LEU A 25 21.67 -37.72 10.82
C LEU A 25 21.13 -38.67 11.89
N ALA A 26 21.88 -39.75 12.16
CA ALA A 26 21.57 -40.70 13.21
C ALA A 26 22.14 -40.20 14.56
N GLY A 27 21.26 -39.91 15.53
CA GLY A 27 21.65 -39.55 16.89
C GLY A 27 20.48 -38.96 17.70
N LEU A 28 20.33 -39.40 18.96
CA LEU A 28 19.41 -38.77 19.91
C LEU A 28 19.80 -37.30 20.07
N ALA A 29 18.82 -36.40 19.99
CA ALA A 29 19.05 -34.98 20.15
C ALA A 29 19.48 -34.70 21.60
N ASP A 30 20.71 -34.23 21.79
CA ASP A 30 21.11 -33.62 23.05
C ASP A 30 20.15 -32.45 23.38
N ALA A 31 19.74 -32.35 24.64
CA ALA A 31 18.78 -31.36 25.14
C ALA A 31 19.18 -29.90 24.87
N ASP A 32 20.45 -29.65 24.50
CA ASP A 32 21.03 -28.33 24.27
C ASP A 32 21.00 -27.87 22.79
N CYS A 33 20.31 -28.58 21.89
CA CYS A 33 20.14 -28.14 20.50
C CYS A 33 19.05 -27.05 20.39
N ALA A 34 19.32 -25.85 20.90
CA ALA A 34 18.42 -24.71 20.75
C ALA A 34 18.27 -24.32 19.27
N ALA A 35 17.04 -24.15 18.80
CA ALA A 35 16.76 -23.65 17.47
C ALA A 35 17.32 -22.21 17.34
N VAL A 36 18.38 -22.04 16.53
CA VAL A 36 19.01 -20.74 16.27
C VAL A 36 18.07 -19.78 15.54
N TYR A 37 17.05 -20.30 14.86
CA TYR A 37 16.04 -19.50 14.17
C TYR A 37 14.69 -19.58 14.89
N PRO A 38 14.03 -18.44 15.16
CA PRO A 38 12.69 -18.45 15.72
C PRO A 38 11.73 -19.18 14.75
N PRO A 39 10.81 -20.02 15.27
CA PRO A 39 9.81 -20.67 14.44
C PRO A 39 8.99 -19.59 13.73
N ALA A 40 8.76 -19.77 12.42
CA ALA A 40 7.90 -18.87 11.66
C ALA A 40 6.53 -18.80 12.35
N GLY A 41 6.20 -17.63 12.90
CA GLY A 41 5.02 -17.41 13.72
C GLY A 41 3.73 -17.97 13.11
N SER A 42 2.88 -18.51 13.97
CA SER A 42 1.73 -19.33 13.59
C SER A 42 0.75 -18.59 12.66
N ARG A 43 0.71 -19.01 11.40
CA ARG A 43 -0.17 -18.49 10.34
C ARG A 43 -1.67 -18.77 10.58
N LYS A 44 -2.02 -19.52 11.64
CA LYS A 44 -3.37 -20.06 11.86
C LYS A 44 -4.37 -19.02 12.39
N GLU A 45 -3.97 -18.14 13.31
CA GLU A 45 -4.90 -17.17 13.93
C GLU A 45 -5.38 -16.10 12.93
N TYR A 46 -4.49 -15.64 12.06
CA TYR A 46 -4.82 -14.67 11.01
C TYR A 46 -5.88 -15.20 10.03
N ASN A 47 -5.92 -16.51 9.81
CA ASN A 47 -6.89 -17.13 8.92
C ASN A 47 -8.30 -17.16 9.51
N PHE A 48 -8.46 -17.32 10.82
CA PHE A 48 -9.78 -17.32 11.46
C PHE A 48 -10.40 -15.92 11.43
N VAL A 49 -9.65 -14.90 11.86
CA VAL A 49 -10.11 -13.50 11.85
C VAL A 49 -10.47 -13.05 10.44
N LYS A 50 -9.65 -13.40 9.43
CA LYS A 50 -9.93 -13.06 8.04
C LYS A 50 -11.22 -13.74 7.52
N ARG A 51 -11.45 -15.01 7.87
CA ARG A 51 -12.68 -15.73 7.50
C ARG A 51 -13.92 -15.13 8.17
N LEU A 52 -13.82 -14.77 9.45
CA LEU A 52 -14.90 -14.12 10.18
C LEU A 52 -15.24 -12.74 9.58
N LEU A 53 -14.22 -11.91 9.30
CA LEU A 53 -14.41 -10.62 8.64
C LEU A 53 -15.05 -10.78 7.26
N LEU A 54 -14.65 -11.81 6.50
CA LEU A 54 -15.22 -12.08 5.18
C LEU A 54 -16.70 -12.44 5.29
N LEU A 55 -17.04 -13.34 6.21
CA LEU A 55 -18.42 -13.71 6.47
C LEU A 55 -19.25 -12.48 6.90
N LEU A 56 -18.74 -11.66 7.80
CA LEU A 56 -19.41 -10.43 8.23
C LEU A 56 -19.62 -9.46 7.06
N SER A 57 -18.64 -9.31 6.17
CA SER A 57 -18.77 -8.45 4.99
C SER A 57 -19.81 -8.96 3.99
N VAL A 58 -19.89 -10.28 3.78
CA VAL A 58 -20.89 -10.88 2.87
C VAL A 58 -22.29 -10.76 3.45
N VAL A 59 -22.46 -11.07 4.73
CA VAL A 59 -23.76 -10.95 5.43
C VAL A 59 -24.20 -9.48 5.48
N GLY A 60 -23.29 -8.56 5.79
CA GLY A 60 -23.55 -7.13 5.79
C GLY A 60 -23.97 -6.61 4.41
N ALA A 61 -23.26 -6.99 3.35
CA ALA A 61 -23.64 -6.64 1.98
C ALA A 61 -25.02 -7.19 1.60
N ALA A 62 -25.30 -8.45 1.91
CA ALA A 62 -26.59 -9.08 1.65
C ALA A 62 -27.73 -8.36 2.41
N ALA A 63 -27.52 -8.03 3.69
CA ALA A 63 -28.48 -7.28 4.48
C ALA A 63 -28.75 -5.89 3.89
N CYS A 64 -27.71 -5.15 3.49
CA CYS A 64 -27.86 -3.85 2.84
C CYS A 64 -28.63 -3.94 1.52
N ILE A 65 -28.40 -4.98 0.70
CA ILE A 65 -29.15 -5.23 -0.54
C ILE A 65 -30.63 -5.45 -0.22
N VAL A 66 -30.93 -6.34 0.72
CA VAL A 66 -32.32 -6.66 1.12
C VAL A 66 -33.04 -5.42 1.66
N VAL A 67 -32.40 -4.68 2.57
CA VAL A 67 -32.96 -3.44 3.13
C VAL A 67 -33.20 -2.41 2.03
N ASN A 68 -32.28 -2.27 1.08
CA ASN A 68 -32.46 -1.31 0.00
C ASN A 68 -33.68 -1.65 -0.89
N LEU A 69 -33.81 -2.92 -1.26
CA LEU A 69 -34.93 -3.38 -2.08
C LEU A 69 -36.28 -3.20 -1.37
N LEU A 70 -36.31 -3.31 -0.04
CA LEU A 70 -37.52 -3.18 0.77
C LEU A 70 -37.91 -1.72 1.07
N VAL A 71 -36.93 -0.84 1.31
CA VAL A 71 -37.18 0.52 1.82
C VAL A 71 -37.16 1.58 0.72
N MET A 72 -36.21 1.49 -0.22
CA MET A 72 -35.99 2.56 -1.20
C MET A 72 -35.46 2.02 -2.55
N PRO A 73 -36.30 1.34 -3.34
CA PRO A 73 -35.87 0.69 -4.58
C PRO A 73 -35.39 1.68 -5.67
N SER A 74 -35.73 2.96 -5.54
CA SER A 74 -35.34 4.02 -6.49
C SER A 74 -33.87 4.45 -6.40
N PHE A 75 -33.20 4.22 -5.26
CA PHE A 75 -31.81 4.64 -5.04
C PHE A 75 -30.95 3.45 -4.62
N TRP A 76 -29.96 3.08 -5.44
CA TRP A 76 -29.19 1.85 -5.25
C TRP A 76 -28.02 2.02 -4.26
N TRP A 77 -28.27 2.51 -3.05
CA TRP A 77 -27.19 2.77 -2.06
C TRP A 77 -26.38 1.51 -1.66
N TRP A 78 -26.93 0.31 -1.90
CA TRP A 78 -26.21 -0.94 -1.68
C TRP A 78 -24.94 -1.04 -2.51
N THR A 79 -24.87 -0.42 -3.71
CA THR A 79 -23.67 -0.45 -4.56
C THR A 79 -22.52 0.32 -3.92
N ILE A 80 -22.80 1.40 -3.19
CA ILE A 80 -21.80 2.17 -2.42
C ILE A 80 -21.20 1.29 -1.32
N VAL A 81 -22.03 0.52 -0.60
CA VAL A 81 -21.58 -0.38 0.47
C VAL A 81 -20.71 -1.50 -0.09
N VAL A 82 -21.13 -2.14 -1.18
CA VAL A 82 -20.36 -3.21 -1.82
C VAL A 82 -19.03 -2.67 -2.33
N THR A 83 -19.02 -1.50 -2.96
CA THR A 83 -17.80 -0.86 -3.47
C THR A 83 -16.82 -0.53 -2.35
N ALA A 84 -17.31 0.02 -1.23
CA ALA A 84 -16.49 0.29 -0.05
C ALA A 84 -15.90 -0.98 0.57
N LEU A 85 -16.68 -2.07 0.61
CA LEU A 85 -16.21 -3.39 1.07
C LEU A 85 -15.12 -3.95 0.17
N VAL A 86 -15.31 -3.92 -1.15
CA VAL A 86 -14.30 -4.38 -2.12
C VAL A 86 -13.01 -3.58 -1.96
N TYR A 87 -13.11 -2.26 -1.82
CA TYR A 87 -11.96 -1.40 -1.57
C TYR A 87 -11.23 -1.76 -0.28
N ALA A 88 -11.96 -1.94 0.83
CA ALA A 88 -11.36 -2.32 2.11
C ALA A 88 -10.61 -3.66 1.99
N TRP A 89 -11.19 -4.64 1.31
CA TRP A 89 -10.55 -5.94 1.07
C TRP A 89 -9.33 -5.86 0.15
N ALA A 90 -9.28 -4.91 -0.78
CA ALA A 90 -8.12 -4.69 -1.63
C ALA A 90 -6.97 -3.97 -0.89
N VAL A 91 -7.29 -2.90 -0.15
CA VAL A 91 -6.29 -2.00 0.44
C VAL A 91 -5.76 -2.52 1.78
N VAL A 92 -6.61 -3.05 2.66
CA VAL A 92 -6.20 -3.45 4.02
C VAL A 92 -5.10 -4.53 4.00
N PRO A 93 -5.21 -5.63 3.24
CA PRO A 93 -4.14 -6.62 3.16
C PRO A 93 -2.87 -6.04 2.54
N HIS A 94 -2.99 -5.11 1.59
CA HIS A 94 -1.84 -4.47 0.97
C HIS A 94 -1.11 -3.53 1.94
N ALA A 95 -1.85 -2.75 2.72
CA ALA A 95 -1.29 -1.87 3.76
C ALA A 95 -0.60 -2.67 4.88
N MET A 96 -1.22 -3.78 5.31
CA MET A 96 -0.73 -4.64 6.40
C MET A 96 0.46 -5.54 6.02
N ARG A 97 0.78 -5.72 4.73
CA ARG A 97 1.96 -6.51 4.32
C ARG A 97 3.24 -5.88 4.89
N ARG A 98 3.97 -6.65 5.70
CA ARG A 98 5.30 -6.28 6.20
C ARG A 98 6.33 -6.44 5.08
N GLY A 99 7.22 -5.45 4.95
CA GLY A 99 8.18 -5.35 3.84
C GLY A 99 7.61 -4.60 2.64
N GLY A 100 8.35 -3.60 2.15
CA GLY A 100 7.97 -2.75 1.01
C GLY A 100 8.23 -1.27 1.24
N ASN A 101 8.35 -0.50 0.17
CA ASN A 101 8.60 0.95 0.23
C ASN A 101 7.41 1.69 0.84
N ALA A 102 7.63 2.44 1.92
CA ALA A 102 6.57 3.20 2.60
C ALA A 102 5.89 4.21 1.67
N ALA A 103 6.66 4.95 0.86
CA ALA A 103 6.12 5.87 -0.12
C ALA A 103 5.32 5.17 -1.24
N GLY A 104 5.70 3.95 -1.62
CA GLY A 104 4.93 3.14 -2.57
C GLY A 104 3.55 2.76 -2.02
N LYS A 105 3.45 2.46 -0.72
CA LYS A 105 2.17 2.22 -0.05
C LYS A 105 1.30 3.48 0.00
N VAL A 106 1.90 4.64 0.26
CA VAL A 106 1.20 5.94 0.23
C VAL A 106 0.65 6.20 -1.17
N LEU A 107 1.49 6.08 -2.22
CA LEU A 107 1.05 6.25 -3.61
C LEU A 107 -0.12 5.30 -3.95
N MET A 108 -0.03 4.03 -3.56
CA MET A 108 -1.10 3.06 -3.78
C MET A 108 -2.40 3.47 -3.09
N GLN A 109 -2.35 3.98 -1.85
CA GLN A 109 -3.53 4.48 -1.14
C GLN A 109 -4.12 5.73 -1.80
N VAL A 110 -3.28 6.65 -2.30
CA VAL A 110 -3.75 7.85 -3.02
C VAL A 110 -4.49 7.45 -4.29
N VAL A 111 -3.93 6.53 -5.08
CA VAL A 111 -4.53 6.05 -6.34
C VAL A 111 -5.79 5.22 -6.08
N ALA A 112 -5.74 4.30 -5.11
CA ALA A 112 -6.90 3.46 -4.79
C ALA A 112 -8.03 4.32 -4.19
N GLY A 113 -7.71 5.24 -3.29
CA GLY A 113 -8.69 6.13 -2.65
C GLY A 113 -9.33 7.11 -3.63
N SER A 114 -8.55 7.66 -4.56
CA SER A 114 -9.08 8.51 -5.63
C SER A 114 -9.97 7.71 -6.59
N ALA A 115 -9.57 6.49 -6.98
CA ALA A 115 -10.39 5.60 -7.80
C ALA A 115 -11.72 5.23 -7.12
N LEU A 116 -11.69 4.94 -5.82
CA LEU A 116 -12.90 4.69 -5.03
C LEU A 116 -13.84 5.91 -5.05
N ALA A 117 -13.31 7.11 -4.82
CA ALA A 117 -14.10 8.32 -4.78
C ALA A 117 -14.79 8.60 -6.13
N VAL A 118 -14.07 8.39 -7.23
CA VAL A 118 -14.61 8.52 -8.58
C VAL A 118 -15.69 7.47 -8.86
N LEU A 119 -15.46 6.22 -8.45
CA LEU A 119 -16.44 5.15 -8.63
C LEU A 119 -17.73 5.43 -7.86
N VAL A 120 -17.64 5.90 -6.61
CA VAL A 120 -18.81 6.30 -5.82
C VAL A 120 -19.53 7.51 -6.43
N ASP A 121 -18.80 8.45 -7.03
CA ASP A 121 -19.40 9.59 -7.74
C ASP A 121 -20.21 9.09 -8.95
N PHE A 122 -19.69 8.13 -9.73
CA PHE A 122 -20.42 7.51 -10.83
C PHE A 122 -21.69 6.79 -10.38
N GLU A 123 -21.62 6.01 -9.29
CA GLU A 123 -22.78 5.29 -8.72
C GLU A 123 -23.89 6.25 -8.24
N THR A 124 -23.54 7.49 -7.87
CA THR A 124 -24.49 8.49 -7.37
C THR A 124 -24.98 9.47 -8.45
N GLY A 125 -24.66 9.23 -9.72
CA GLY A 125 -25.10 10.04 -10.86
C GLY A 125 -24.14 11.16 -11.27
N TYR A 126 -22.85 11.03 -10.95
CA TYR A 126 -21.74 11.93 -11.30
C TYR A 126 -22.03 13.39 -10.98
N ARG A 127 -22.05 13.71 -9.68
CA ARG A 127 -22.23 15.09 -9.19
C ARG A 127 -20.91 15.87 -9.17
N GLY A 128 -19.79 15.21 -9.49
CA GLY A 128 -18.45 15.81 -9.57
C GLY A 128 -17.82 16.10 -8.21
N TRP A 129 -18.40 15.60 -7.11
CA TRP A 129 -17.88 15.83 -5.76
C TRP A 129 -16.57 15.08 -5.51
N GLY A 130 -16.45 13.86 -6.04
CA GLY A 130 -15.27 13.03 -5.87
C GLY A 130 -14.02 13.70 -6.46
N VAL A 131 -14.13 14.15 -7.71
CA VAL A 131 -13.04 14.82 -8.44
C VAL A 131 -12.77 16.23 -7.89
N SER A 132 -13.80 16.93 -7.40
CA SER A 132 -13.64 18.32 -6.94
C SER A 132 -13.03 18.45 -5.53
N PHE A 133 -13.21 17.46 -4.66
CA PHE A 133 -12.79 17.54 -3.26
C PHE A 133 -11.93 16.38 -2.80
N VAL A 134 -12.38 15.15 -3.07
CA VAL A 134 -11.76 13.94 -2.49
C VAL A 134 -10.43 13.62 -3.18
N VAL A 135 -10.39 13.67 -4.51
CA VAL A 135 -9.17 13.42 -5.28
C VAL A 135 -8.06 14.44 -4.94
N PRO A 136 -8.32 15.77 -4.93
CA PRO A 136 -7.36 16.78 -4.45
C PRO A 136 -6.86 16.52 -3.04
N ALA A 137 -7.75 16.17 -2.11
CA ALA A 137 -7.40 15.93 -0.72
C ALA A 137 -6.46 14.72 -0.57
N PHE A 138 -6.72 13.62 -1.28
CA PHE A 138 -5.83 12.46 -1.29
C PHE A 138 -4.45 12.79 -1.87
N ILE A 139 -4.39 13.56 -2.96
CA ILE A 139 -3.11 13.97 -3.55
C ILE A 139 -2.31 14.84 -2.57
N CYS A 140 -2.95 15.83 -1.93
CA CYS A 140 -2.31 16.66 -0.92
C CYS A 140 -1.80 15.84 0.26
N ALA A 141 -2.64 14.96 0.81
CA ALA A 141 -2.25 14.08 1.91
C ALA A 141 -1.07 13.17 1.52
N GLY A 142 -1.07 12.64 0.30
CA GLY A 142 0.02 11.86 -0.25
C GLY A 142 1.33 12.65 -0.35
N ILE A 143 1.26 13.87 -0.87
CA ILE A 143 2.43 14.76 -1.03
C ILE A 143 3.05 15.03 0.34
N VAL A 144 2.22 15.41 1.33
CA VAL A 144 2.68 15.68 2.69
C VAL A 144 3.28 14.42 3.32
N ALA A 145 2.62 13.27 3.17
CA ALA A 145 3.10 12.01 3.73
C ALA A 145 4.46 11.59 3.15
N VAL A 146 4.66 11.71 1.83
CA VAL A 146 5.95 11.40 1.21
C VAL A 146 7.04 12.37 1.67
N VAL A 147 6.75 13.66 1.80
CA VAL A 147 7.70 14.65 2.33
C VAL A 147 8.10 14.30 3.77
N VAL A 148 7.14 13.96 4.63
CA VAL A 148 7.43 13.52 6.02
C VAL A 148 8.30 12.25 6.01
N LEU A 149 8.00 11.28 5.15
CA LEU A 149 8.82 10.06 5.01
C LEU A 149 10.26 10.37 4.56
N VAL A 150 10.42 11.32 3.63
CA VAL A 150 11.73 11.81 3.19
C VAL A 150 12.53 12.44 4.34
N MET A 151 11.85 13.21 5.20
CA MET A 151 12.48 13.82 6.38
C MET A 151 12.88 12.78 7.42
N CYS A 152 12.03 11.79 7.70
CA CYS A 152 12.30 10.75 8.68
C CYS A 152 13.34 9.72 8.22
N ASN A 153 13.41 9.42 6.91
CA ASN A 153 14.25 8.35 6.38
C ASN A 153 15.09 8.81 5.19
N ARG A 154 16.18 9.52 5.48
CA ARG A 154 17.09 10.12 4.49
C ARG A 154 17.88 9.11 3.67
N THR A 155 17.99 7.85 4.10
CA THR A 155 18.82 6.82 3.46
C THR A 155 18.25 6.34 2.12
N ASN A 156 16.92 6.40 1.93
CA ASN A 156 16.23 5.99 0.69
C ASN A 156 15.69 7.17 -0.13
N TRP A 157 16.33 8.34 -0.03
CA TRP A 157 15.87 9.60 -0.61
C TRP A 157 15.53 9.49 -2.11
N ALA A 158 16.41 8.87 -2.90
CA ALA A 158 16.24 8.75 -4.35
C ALA A 158 14.95 7.99 -4.76
N GLY A 159 14.56 6.97 -4.00
CA GLY A 159 13.31 6.25 -4.25
C GLY A 159 12.08 7.12 -3.96
N TYR A 160 12.12 7.90 -2.90
CA TYR A 160 11.03 8.79 -2.51
C TYR A 160 10.83 9.99 -3.44
N VAL A 161 11.90 10.51 -4.04
CA VAL A 161 11.80 11.56 -5.06
C VAL A 161 11.02 11.10 -6.28
N LEU A 162 11.23 9.86 -6.72
CA LEU A 162 10.46 9.31 -7.84
C LEU A 162 8.97 9.25 -7.50
N TYR A 163 8.61 8.79 -6.29
CA TYR A 163 7.21 8.79 -5.85
C TYR A 163 6.64 10.21 -5.72
N GLN A 164 7.44 11.17 -5.23
CA GLN A 164 7.04 12.58 -5.19
C GLN A 164 6.79 13.13 -6.59
N ALA A 165 7.64 12.83 -7.56
CA ALA A 165 7.48 13.28 -8.94
C ALA A 165 6.18 12.76 -9.53
N VAL A 166 5.83 11.49 -9.29
CA VAL A 166 4.55 10.91 -9.71
C VAL A 166 3.36 11.65 -9.05
N LEU A 167 3.42 11.90 -7.75
CA LEU A 167 2.35 12.64 -7.05
C LEU A 167 2.25 14.08 -7.56
N ALA A 168 3.37 14.71 -7.90
CA ALA A 168 3.40 16.05 -8.42
C ALA A 168 2.77 16.13 -9.82
N VAL A 169 2.98 15.12 -10.67
CA VAL A 169 2.27 15.00 -11.96
C VAL A 169 0.77 14.90 -11.74
N PHE A 170 0.31 14.12 -10.75
CA PHE A 170 -1.13 14.06 -10.42
C PHE A 170 -1.66 15.40 -9.89
N GLY A 171 -0.90 16.11 -9.06
CA GLY A 171 -1.27 17.45 -8.58
C GLY A 171 -1.40 18.45 -9.73
N LEU A 172 -0.42 18.46 -10.65
CA LEU A 172 -0.41 19.32 -11.84
C LEU A 172 -1.47 18.94 -12.89
N ALA A 173 -2.03 17.74 -12.83
CA ALA A 173 -3.13 17.31 -13.68
C ALA A 173 -4.49 17.87 -13.21
N MET A 174 -4.63 18.29 -11.94
CA MET A 174 -5.91 18.80 -11.41
C MET A 174 -6.44 20.07 -12.12
N PRO A 175 -5.61 21.06 -12.50
CA PRO A 175 -6.06 22.19 -13.33
C PRO A 175 -6.59 21.76 -14.69
N VAL A 176 -6.03 20.72 -15.31
CA VAL A 176 -6.53 20.19 -16.59
C VAL A 176 -7.93 19.59 -16.41
N LEU A 177 -8.16 18.89 -15.29
CA LEU A 177 -9.48 18.37 -14.92
C LEU A 177 -10.51 19.48 -14.63
N TYR A 178 -10.06 20.64 -14.15
CA TYR A 178 -10.92 21.82 -13.98
C TYR A 178 -11.31 22.44 -15.33
N PHE A 179 -10.36 22.64 -16.25
CA PHE A 179 -10.66 23.19 -17.58
C PHE A 179 -11.54 22.28 -18.45
N THR A 180 -11.48 20.96 -18.23
CA THR A 180 -12.36 20.00 -18.92
C THR A 180 -13.78 19.93 -18.33
N GLY A 181 -14.06 20.68 -17.26
CA GLY A 181 -15.37 20.71 -16.61
C GLY A 181 -15.67 19.49 -15.73
N LEU A 182 -14.71 18.58 -15.53
CA LEU A 182 -14.86 17.43 -14.64
C LEU A 182 -14.77 17.83 -13.16
N ALA A 183 -13.96 18.83 -12.84
CA ALA A 183 -13.85 19.41 -11.51
C ALA A 183 -14.51 20.79 -11.46
N HIS A 184 -15.38 21.01 -10.47
CA HIS A 184 -16.12 22.27 -10.31
C HIS A 184 -15.49 23.20 -9.27
N SER A 185 -14.56 22.68 -8.45
CA SER A 185 -13.89 23.45 -7.39
C SER A 185 -12.53 23.99 -7.85
N LEU A 186 -12.39 25.32 -7.90
CA LEU A 186 -11.13 25.99 -8.18
C LEU A 186 -10.07 25.69 -7.10
N VAL A 187 -10.49 25.59 -5.84
CA VAL A 187 -9.60 25.26 -4.71
C VAL A 187 -9.02 23.86 -4.88
N GLY A 188 -9.85 22.90 -5.31
CA GLY A 188 -9.42 21.53 -5.58
C GLY A 188 -8.41 21.41 -6.71
N ALA A 189 -8.40 22.35 -7.65
CA ALA A 189 -7.42 22.39 -8.74
C ALA A 189 -6.10 23.06 -8.35
N VAL A 190 -6.19 24.20 -7.66
CA VAL A 190 -5.03 25.08 -7.40
C VAL A 190 -4.17 24.55 -6.26
N VAL A 191 -4.77 24.10 -5.15
CA VAL A 191 -4.04 23.71 -3.94
C VAL A 191 -3.07 22.53 -4.19
N PRO A 192 -3.49 21.41 -4.81
CA PRO A 192 -2.59 20.31 -5.10
C PRO A 192 -1.46 20.71 -6.06
N SER A 193 -1.75 21.60 -7.01
CA SER A 193 -0.76 22.10 -7.97
C SER A 193 0.33 22.92 -7.30
N ILE A 194 -0.05 23.88 -6.44
CA ILE A 194 0.92 24.70 -5.69
C ILE A 194 1.78 23.79 -4.79
N LEU A 195 1.15 22.85 -4.09
CA LEU A 195 1.86 21.94 -3.20
C LEU A 195 2.83 21.02 -3.98
N ALA A 196 2.42 20.53 -5.16
CA ALA A 196 3.27 19.75 -6.05
C ALA A 196 4.50 20.54 -6.49
N VAL A 197 4.32 21.79 -6.97
CA VAL A 197 5.43 22.64 -7.41
C VAL A 197 6.35 23.01 -6.25
N ALA A 198 5.79 23.41 -5.11
CA ALA A 198 6.56 23.80 -3.93
C ALA A 198 7.43 22.65 -3.41
N THR A 199 6.88 21.43 -3.37
CA THR A 199 7.61 20.26 -2.88
C THR A 199 8.66 19.77 -3.87
N LEU A 200 8.38 19.83 -5.19
CA LEU A 200 9.39 19.56 -6.22
C LEU A 200 10.54 20.56 -6.17
N ALA A 201 10.23 21.86 -6.06
CA ALA A 201 11.23 22.91 -5.92
C ALA A 201 12.07 22.71 -4.66
N GLY A 202 11.43 22.40 -3.53
CA GLY A 202 12.11 22.05 -2.29
C GLY A 202 13.08 20.88 -2.48
N MET A 203 12.62 19.79 -3.09
CA MET A 203 13.49 18.63 -3.35
C MET A 203 14.63 18.95 -4.32
N ALA A 204 14.42 19.81 -5.32
CA ALA A 204 15.46 20.23 -6.25
C ALA A 204 16.55 21.09 -5.57
N VAL A 205 16.16 21.99 -4.67
CA VAL A 205 17.08 22.86 -3.93
C VAL A 205 17.85 22.08 -2.87
N PHE A 206 17.20 21.17 -2.15
CA PHE A 206 17.81 20.34 -1.11
C PHE A 206 18.43 19.03 -1.65
N GLY A 207 18.37 18.81 -2.96
CA GLY A 207 18.87 17.62 -3.64
C GLY A 207 20.38 17.66 -3.86
N ASP A 208 21.13 16.94 -3.05
CA ASP A 208 22.58 16.85 -3.10
C ASP A 208 23.12 16.22 -4.40
N ARG A 209 24.40 16.48 -4.73
CA ARG A 209 25.06 15.99 -5.97
C ARG A 209 25.03 14.48 -6.12
N THR A 210 25.10 13.76 -5.00
CA THR A 210 25.00 12.30 -4.92
C THR A 210 23.70 11.77 -5.52
N ILE A 211 22.61 12.56 -5.43
CA ILE A 211 21.32 12.15 -5.98
C ILE A 211 21.26 12.36 -7.48
N LYS A 212 21.84 13.43 -8.03
CA LYS A 212 21.94 13.59 -9.49
C LYS A 212 22.65 12.39 -10.12
N ASN A 213 23.66 11.85 -9.44
CA ASN A 213 24.40 10.66 -9.89
C ASN A 213 23.56 9.37 -9.75
N GLU A 214 22.79 9.21 -8.68
CA GLU A 214 21.89 8.05 -8.50
C GLU A 214 20.71 8.07 -9.48
N PHE A 215 20.16 9.26 -9.78
CA PHE A 215 19.11 9.48 -10.78
C PHE A 215 19.62 9.12 -12.17
N ARG A 216 20.83 9.59 -12.52
CA ARG A 216 21.52 9.24 -13.76
C ARG A 216 21.73 7.73 -13.89
N ARG A 217 22.16 7.07 -12.81
CA ARG A 217 22.40 5.62 -12.78
C ARG A 217 21.11 4.79 -12.94
N ARG A 218 19.98 5.22 -12.36
CA ARG A 218 18.70 4.48 -12.41
C ARG A 218 17.88 4.75 -13.67
N LEU A 219 18.01 5.93 -14.26
CA LEU A 219 17.31 6.30 -15.49
C LEU A 219 18.13 6.05 -16.77
N HIS A 220 19.31 5.41 -16.67
CA HIS A 220 20.17 5.07 -17.80
C HIS A 220 20.40 6.25 -18.78
N PHE A 221 20.80 7.41 -18.26
CA PHE A 221 21.22 8.58 -19.05
C PHE A 221 22.71 8.89 -18.88
#